data_AF-A4G014-F1
#
_entry.id   AF-A4G014-F1
#
_cell.length_a   1.000
_cell.length_b   1.000
_cell.length_c   1.000
_cell.angle_alpha   90.00
_cell.angle_beta   90.00
_cell.angle_gamma   90.00
#
_symmetry.space_group_name_H-M   'P 1'
#
loop_
_entity.id
_entity.type
_entity.pdbx_description
1 polymer ?
#
loop_
_entity_poly.entity_id
_entity_poly.type
_entity_poly.pdbx_seq_one_letter_code
_entity_poly.pdbx_strand_id
1 'polypeptide(L)'
;MSKLKIIRDPIHKDIKLNEEEISIVDMPEIQRLRNIKQTGLTCLVYPSANHTRFEHSIGTMHVAGEIAKNLENIDRNLTKIVALLHDIGHPPFSHTLEVAGYNHEEFTKEKIKKMSFENYTSKEVLDVYSSKGLEGSLIHGDVDADRMDYLIRDSHHTGVAYGSIDIPRLIRSIVVLEDTNKLGIIEKGRTTVESLLTARYQMYPTVYMHPASRISETMIKNATIDAIKDSIFKLSDLSVMDDIDLICTLRRSESSATEMMKRLDNRDLFKSISIQRYNELSPKERWNLINLSENEIGLIENEMTEYFESRIFLDIPKPPKMAEHRITVMMGDRKHRLDEISPLAESLKEAYKKSWSIMVYSEPESAKKLSELIKDREKFLFEFITDGPIDNPILNVLKEHGTVQGVTKLAGLIKKSPNDVEFHSELQKLIFCGLVDKKVEPVRGTYRYDYTAVSIDN
;
A
#
# COMPACT_ATOMS: atom_id res chain seq x y z
N MET A 1 -9.46 -34.75 -21.87
CA MET A 1 -8.75 -33.59 -22.43
C MET A 1 -8.75 -32.53 -21.36
N SER A 2 -7.58 -32.03 -20.95
CA SER A 2 -7.52 -30.97 -19.94
C SER A 2 -8.26 -29.73 -20.47
N LYS A 3 -9.29 -29.27 -19.76
CA LYS A 3 -10.07 -28.07 -20.07
C LYS A 3 -9.15 -26.85 -19.97
N LEU A 4 -8.81 -26.28 -21.12
CA LEU A 4 -8.10 -25.01 -21.22
C LEU A 4 -9.13 -23.88 -21.42
N LYS A 5 -9.02 -22.82 -20.63
CA LYS A 5 -9.84 -21.60 -20.77
C LYS A 5 -8.93 -20.44 -21.13
N ILE A 6 -9.40 -19.55 -21.99
CA ILE A 6 -8.71 -18.32 -22.36
C ILE A 6 -9.57 -17.17 -21.86
N ILE A 7 -8.97 -16.26 -21.09
CA ILE A 7 -9.56 -14.99 -20.69
C ILE A 7 -8.86 -13.89 -21.49
N ARG A 8 -9.66 -13.03 -22.13
CA ARG A 8 -9.15 -11.84 -22.82
C ARG A 8 -8.99 -10.70 -21.82
N ASP A 9 -7.77 -10.21 -21.68
CA ASP A 9 -7.39 -9.09 -20.84
C ASP A 9 -6.82 -7.96 -21.71
N PRO A 10 -7.17 -6.68 -21.47
CA PRO A 10 -6.71 -5.56 -22.29
C PRO A 10 -5.20 -5.30 -22.16
N ILE A 11 -4.60 -5.64 -21.01
CA ILE A 11 -3.19 -5.42 -20.68
C ILE A 11 -2.34 -6.58 -21.21
N HIS A 12 -2.66 -7.80 -20.80
CA HIS A 12 -1.85 -9.00 -21.05
C HIS A 12 -2.33 -9.84 -22.23
N LYS A 13 -3.37 -9.39 -22.96
CA LYS A 13 -3.98 -10.09 -24.10
C LYS A 13 -4.64 -11.41 -23.68
N ASP A 14 -4.17 -12.55 -24.19
CA ASP A 14 -4.82 -13.84 -23.97
C ASP A 14 -4.16 -14.57 -22.80
N ILE A 15 -4.84 -14.58 -21.66
CA ILE A 15 -4.41 -15.28 -20.46
C ILE A 15 -4.99 -16.70 -20.48
N LYS A 16 -4.10 -17.70 -20.49
CA LYS A 16 -4.47 -19.12 -20.52
C LYS A 16 -4.54 -19.68 -19.10
N LEU A 17 -5.64 -20.36 -18.78
CA LEU A 17 -5.84 -21.05 -17.51
C LEU A 17 -5.93 -22.56 -17.71
N ASN A 18 -5.27 -23.31 -16.82
CA ASN A 18 -5.40 -24.77 -16.71
C ASN A 18 -6.63 -25.16 -15.85
N GLU A 19 -6.88 -26.46 -15.68
CA GLU A 19 -8.06 -26.96 -14.96
C GLU A 19 -8.12 -26.52 -13.49
N GLU A 20 -7.00 -26.63 -12.77
CA GLU A 20 -6.89 -26.22 -11.36
C GLU A 20 -7.13 -24.72 -11.20
N GLU A 21 -6.50 -23.89 -12.04
CA GLU A 21 -6.68 -22.44 -12.06
C GLU A 21 -8.12 -22.05 -12.38
N ILE A 22 -8.78 -22.73 -13.33
CA ILE A 22 -10.21 -22.50 -13.61
C ILE A 22 -11.05 -22.81 -12.38
N SER A 23 -10.78 -23.92 -11.69
CA SER A 23 -11.53 -24.32 -10.50
C SER A 23 -11.44 -23.28 -9.38
N ILE A 24 -10.26 -22.68 -9.18
CA ILE A 24 -10.02 -21.63 -8.18
C ILE A 24 -10.68 -20.31 -8.63
N VAL A 25 -10.53 -19.94 -9.90
CA VAL A 25 -11.16 -18.74 -10.46
C VAL A 25 -12.68 -18.78 -10.30
N ASP A 26 -13.29 -19.94 -10.50
CA ASP A 26 -14.74 -20.12 -10.40
C ASP A 26 -15.25 -20.17 -8.93
N MET A 27 -14.36 -20.09 -7.92
CA MET A 27 -14.76 -20.04 -6.50
C MET A 27 -15.46 -18.72 -6.12
N PRO A 28 -16.46 -18.76 -5.20
CA PRO A 28 -17.18 -17.56 -4.78
C PRO A 28 -16.28 -16.44 -4.25
N GLU A 29 -15.23 -16.78 -3.51
CA GLU A 29 -14.29 -15.83 -2.93
C GLU A 29 -13.55 -15.01 -4.00
N ILE A 30 -13.20 -15.64 -5.12
CA ILE A 30 -12.57 -14.99 -6.28
C ILE A 30 -13.62 -14.26 -7.11
N GLN A 31 -14.79 -14.85 -7.37
CA GLN A 31 -15.86 -14.20 -8.14
C GLN A 31 -16.35 -12.91 -7.47
N ARG A 32 -16.36 -12.84 -6.14
CA ARG A 32 -16.64 -11.63 -5.37
C ARG A 32 -15.76 -10.44 -5.80
N LEU A 33 -14.50 -10.69 -6.14
CA LEU A 33 -13.57 -9.64 -6.54
C LEU A 33 -14.01 -8.88 -7.81
N ARG A 34 -14.96 -9.42 -8.60
CA ARG A 34 -15.56 -8.72 -9.75
C ARG A 34 -16.37 -7.49 -9.35
N ASN A 35 -16.78 -7.41 -8.09
CA ASN A 35 -17.58 -6.31 -7.56
C ASN A 35 -16.78 -5.46 -6.56
N ILE A 36 -15.46 -5.63 -6.52
CA ILE A 36 -14.56 -4.81 -5.68
C ILE A 36 -13.62 -4.05 -6.60
N LYS A 37 -13.77 -2.73 -6.67
CA LYS A 37 -12.90 -1.87 -7.49
C LYS A 37 -11.46 -1.89 -6.99
N GLN A 38 -10.52 -2.02 -7.91
CA GLN A 38 -9.08 -2.04 -7.61
C GLN A 38 -8.65 -0.75 -6.89
N THR A 39 -9.05 0.39 -7.44
CA THR A 39 -8.65 1.73 -6.98
C THR A 39 -9.77 2.47 -6.24
N GLY A 40 -10.68 1.73 -5.58
CA GLY A 40 -11.76 2.30 -4.76
C GLY A 40 -12.59 3.35 -5.51
N LEU A 41 -12.70 4.55 -4.93
CA LEU A 41 -13.50 5.66 -5.45
C LEU A 41 -12.74 6.57 -6.46
N THR A 42 -11.56 6.14 -6.93
CA THR A 42 -10.80 6.85 -7.97
C THR A 42 -11.63 7.11 -9.24
N CYS A 43 -12.68 6.32 -9.50
CA CYS A 43 -13.63 6.55 -10.59
C CYS A 43 -14.35 7.91 -10.54
N LEU A 44 -14.46 8.55 -9.37
CA LEU A 44 -15.00 9.90 -9.22
C LEU A 44 -14.08 10.98 -9.81
N VAL A 45 -12.81 10.67 -10.04
CA VAL A 45 -11.81 11.54 -10.68
C VAL A 45 -11.54 11.08 -12.11
N TYR A 46 -11.35 9.78 -12.28
CA TYR A 46 -11.04 9.13 -13.55
C TYR A 46 -12.19 8.21 -13.93
N PRO A 47 -13.20 8.67 -14.69
CA PRO A 47 -14.44 7.91 -14.93
C PRO A 47 -14.25 6.51 -15.51
N SER A 48 -13.12 6.23 -16.16
CA SER A 48 -12.76 4.93 -16.73
C SER A 48 -12.07 3.96 -15.76
N ALA A 49 -11.68 4.42 -14.55
CA ALA A 49 -11.06 3.61 -13.49
C ALA A 49 -12.09 2.71 -12.80
N ASN A 50 -12.69 1.79 -13.56
CA ASN A 50 -13.72 0.86 -13.09
C ASN A 50 -13.23 -0.58 -12.96
N HIS A 51 -11.94 -0.81 -13.22
CA HIS A 51 -11.35 -2.12 -13.11
C HIS A 51 -11.39 -2.65 -11.68
N THR A 52 -11.46 -3.97 -11.58
CA THR A 52 -11.78 -4.69 -10.35
C THR A 52 -10.58 -5.53 -9.92
N ARG A 53 -10.60 -5.97 -8.65
CA ARG A 53 -9.59 -6.88 -8.13
C ARG A 53 -9.56 -8.20 -8.88
N PHE A 54 -10.67 -8.62 -9.51
CA PHE A 54 -10.71 -9.86 -10.27
C PHE A 54 -9.72 -9.85 -11.44
N GLU A 55 -9.78 -8.87 -12.35
CA GLU A 55 -8.83 -8.83 -13.46
C GLU A 55 -7.39 -8.55 -12.99
N HIS A 56 -7.21 -7.83 -11.89
CA HIS A 56 -5.90 -7.67 -11.27
C HIS A 56 -5.34 -9.02 -10.78
N SER A 57 -6.10 -9.81 -10.01
CA SER A 57 -5.65 -11.13 -9.54
C SER A 57 -5.31 -12.08 -10.70
N ILE A 58 -6.10 -12.07 -11.78
CA ILE A 58 -5.82 -12.86 -12.99
C ILE A 58 -4.55 -12.36 -13.70
N GLY A 59 -4.35 -11.04 -13.77
CA GLY A 59 -3.17 -10.43 -14.36
C GLY A 59 -1.90 -10.69 -13.55
N THR A 60 -1.95 -10.53 -12.24
CA THR A 60 -0.87 -10.87 -11.29
C THR A 60 -0.50 -12.35 -11.39
N MET A 61 -1.49 -13.25 -11.45
CA MET A 61 -1.27 -14.68 -11.73
C MET A 61 -0.52 -14.89 -13.05
N HIS A 62 -0.93 -14.21 -14.12
CA HIS A 62 -0.27 -14.33 -15.42
C HIS A 62 1.19 -13.88 -15.36
N VAL A 63 1.45 -12.69 -14.82
CA VAL A 63 2.80 -12.13 -14.71
C VAL A 63 3.69 -13.01 -13.82
N ALA A 64 3.20 -13.44 -12.66
CA ALA A 64 3.94 -14.32 -11.76
C ALA A 64 4.30 -15.65 -12.43
N GLY A 65 3.37 -16.23 -13.19
CA GLY A 65 3.60 -17.44 -13.98
C GLY A 65 4.62 -17.27 -15.10
N GLU A 66 4.71 -16.10 -15.72
CA GLU A 66 5.74 -15.80 -16.74
C GLU A 66 7.11 -15.52 -16.11
N ILE A 67 7.17 -14.93 -14.91
CA ILE A 67 8.42 -14.82 -14.16
C ILE A 67 8.92 -16.19 -13.75
N ALA A 68 8.09 -16.99 -13.06
CA ALA A 68 8.47 -18.33 -12.60
C ALA A 68 8.91 -19.26 -13.74
N LYS A 69 8.36 -19.08 -14.95
CA LYS A 69 8.77 -19.84 -16.15
C LYS A 69 10.24 -19.62 -16.55
N ASN A 70 10.81 -18.46 -16.24
CA ASN A 70 12.19 -18.10 -16.59
C ASN A 70 13.20 -18.43 -15.47
N LEU A 71 12.73 -18.98 -14.35
CA LEU A 71 13.55 -19.28 -13.17
C LEU A 71 13.54 -20.79 -12.91
N GLU A 72 14.70 -21.33 -12.55
CA GLU A 72 14.84 -22.74 -12.19
C GLU A 72 14.42 -22.97 -10.73
N ASN A 73 13.96 -24.19 -10.41
CA ASN A 73 13.61 -24.62 -9.06
C ASN A 73 12.51 -23.79 -8.36
N ILE A 74 11.60 -23.20 -9.14
CA ILE A 74 10.41 -22.51 -8.63
C ILE A 74 9.18 -23.30 -9.06
N ASP A 75 8.26 -23.58 -8.13
CA ASP A 75 6.97 -24.15 -8.49
C ASP A 75 6.08 -23.08 -9.14
N ARG A 76 6.03 -23.13 -10.48
CA ARG A 76 5.23 -22.21 -11.30
C ARG A 76 3.75 -22.29 -10.99
N ASN A 77 3.19 -23.48 -10.77
CA ASN A 77 1.75 -23.64 -10.59
C ASN A 77 1.33 -23.15 -9.20
N LEU A 78 2.10 -23.48 -8.16
CA LEU A 78 1.92 -22.93 -6.81
C LEU A 78 2.06 -21.41 -6.80
N THR A 79 3.07 -20.86 -7.49
CA THR A 79 3.26 -19.41 -7.63
C THR A 79 2.03 -18.74 -8.24
N LYS A 80 1.48 -19.31 -9.32
CA LYS A 80 0.27 -18.79 -9.97
C LYS A 80 -0.93 -18.82 -9.02
N ILE A 81 -1.14 -19.93 -8.31
CA ILE A 81 -2.24 -20.06 -7.34
C ILE A 81 -2.14 -19.00 -6.26
N VAL A 82 -0.96 -18.82 -5.65
CA VAL A 82 -0.78 -17.81 -4.60
C VAL A 82 -0.97 -16.40 -5.16
N ALA A 83 -0.46 -16.12 -6.35
CA ALA A 83 -0.64 -14.85 -7.04
C ALA A 83 -2.11 -14.57 -7.38
N LEU A 84 -2.90 -15.59 -7.71
CA LEU A 84 -4.35 -15.46 -7.92
C LEU A 84 -5.10 -15.15 -6.62
N LEU A 85 -4.60 -15.66 -5.49
CA LEU A 85 -5.28 -15.58 -4.19
C LEU A 85 -4.85 -14.39 -3.33
N HIS A 86 -3.79 -13.66 -3.69
CA HIS A 86 -3.14 -12.70 -2.80
C HIS A 86 -4.10 -11.63 -2.24
N ASP A 87 -5.13 -11.27 -3.02
CA ASP A 87 -6.05 -10.19 -2.75
C ASP A 87 -7.46 -10.62 -2.30
N ILE A 88 -7.72 -11.91 -2.08
CA ILE A 88 -9.08 -12.40 -1.78
C ILE A 88 -9.67 -11.86 -0.46
N GLY A 89 -8.79 -11.42 0.45
CA GLY A 89 -9.13 -10.84 1.74
C GLY A 89 -9.46 -9.35 1.72
N HIS A 90 -9.35 -8.66 0.59
CA HIS A 90 -9.64 -7.22 0.52
C HIS A 90 -11.10 -6.89 0.82
N PRO A 91 -11.40 -5.84 1.61
CA PRO A 91 -12.76 -5.39 1.84
C PRO A 91 -13.28 -4.62 0.62
N PRO A 92 -14.58 -4.27 0.60
CA PRO A 92 -15.12 -3.27 -0.32
C PRO A 92 -14.26 -2.01 -0.36
N PHE A 93 -14.13 -1.39 -1.53
CA PHE A 93 -13.26 -0.24 -1.77
C PHE A 93 -11.80 -0.44 -1.33
N SER A 94 -11.31 -1.68 -1.29
CA SER A 94 -9.87 -1.95 -1.26
C SER A 94 -9.18 -1.42 0.02
N HIS A 95 -7.98 -0.85 -0.09
CA HIS A 95 -7.23 -0.34 1.06
C HIS A 95 -7.94 0.77 1.82
N THR A 96 -8.93 1.45 1.20
CA THR A 96 -9.70 2.52 1.83
C THR A 96 -10.41 2.05 3.10
N LEU A 97 -10.87 0.80 3.14
CA LEU A 97 -11.62 0.23 4.27
C LEU A 97 -10.81 -0.78 5.10
N GLU A 98 -9.48 -0.73 5.02
CA GLU A 98 -8.60 -1.31 6.04
C GLU A 98 -8.56 -0.45 7.29
N VAL A 99 -9.73 -0.34 7.91
CA VAL A 99 -9.98 0.50 9.08
C VAL A 99 -10.48 -0.31 10.25
N ALA A 100 -10.47 0.31 11.43
CA ALA A 100 -10.95 -0.24 12.70
C ALA A 100 -10.30 -1.60 13.05
N GLY A 101 -9.05 -1.81 12.59
CA GLY A 101 -8.31 -3.06 12.78
C GLY A 101 -8.54 -4.13 11.70
N TYR A 102 -9.28 -3.83 10.63
CA TYR A 102 -9.42 -4.75 9.49
C TYR A 102 -8.07 -4.93 8.79
N ASN A 103 -7.64 -6.19 8.63
CA ASN A 103 -6.41 -6.54 7.93
C ASN A 103 -6.69 -7.55 6.81
N HIS A 104 -6.59 -7.11 5.56
CA HIS A 104 -6.86 -7.97 4.41
C HIS A 104 -5.91 -9.19 4.38
N GLU A 105 -4.66 -9.07 4.82
CA GLU A 105 -3.71 -10.18 4.80
C GLU A 105 -4.14 -11.30 5.76
N GLU A 106 -4.73 -10.95 6.90
CA GLU A 106 -5.28 -11.91 7.86
C GLU A 106 -6.50 -12.62 7.28
N PHE A 107 -7.43 -11.87 6.68
CA PHE A 107 -8.60 -12.45 6.03
C PHE A 107 -8.23 -13.29 4.79
N THR A 108 -7.20 -12.93 4.02
CA THR A 108 -6.65 -13.77 2.95
C THR A 108 -6.18 -15.11 3.52
N LYS A 109 -5.39 -15.08 4.61
CA LYS A 109 -4.92 -16.32 5.26
C LYS A 109 -6.09 -17.16 5.78
N GLU A 110 -7.11 -16.55 6.38
CA GLU A 110 -8.29 -17.27 6.87
C GLU A 110 -9.11 -17.94 5.77
N LYS A 111 -9.26 -17.27 4.62
CA LYS A 111 -9.93 -17.82 3.45
C LYS A 111 -9.13 -18.99 2.87
N ILE A 112 -7.83 -18.82 2.63
CA ILE A 112 -6.96 -19.89 2.09
C ILE A 112 -7.00 -21.15 2.98
N LYS A 113 -6.99 -21.00 4.31
CA LYS A 113 -7.09 -22.14 5.25
C LYS A 113 -8.34 -23.01 5.04
N LYS A 114 -9.43 -22.44 4.52
CA LYS A 114 -10.71 -23.12 4.29
C LYS A 114 -10.86 -23.66 2.86
N MET A 115 -9.94 -23.33 1.96
CA MET A 115 -9.95 -23.73 0.56
C MET A 115 -9.27 -25.09 0.36
N SER A 116 -9.75 -25.84 -0.63
CA SER A 116 -9.14 -27.08 -1.11
C SER A 116 -8.46 -26.85 -2.46
N PHE A 117 -7.25 -27.38 -2.63
CA PHE A 117 -6.50 -27.34 -3.88
C PHE A 117 -6.27 -28.78 -4.37
N GLU A 118 -6.10 -28.95 -5.68
CA GLU A 118 -5.99 -30.27 -6.29
C GLU A 118 -4.60 -30.87 -6.02
N ASN A 119 -3.56 -30.06 -6.20
CA ASN A 119 -2.17 -30.50 -6.11
C ASN A 119 -1.42 -30.00 -4.87
N TYR A 120 -2.07 -29.18 -4.04
CA TYR A 120 -1.44 -28.52 -2.89
C TYR A 120 -2.27 -28.59 -1.63
N THR A 121 -1.61 -28.52 -0.49
CA THR A 121 -2.27 -28.25 0.78
C THR A 121 -2.43 -26.76 0.99
N SER A 122 -3.45 -26.35 1.74
CA SER A 122 -3.62 -24.94 2.13
C SER A 122 -2.40 -24.43 2.91
N LYS A 123 -1.65 -25.31 3.59
CA LYS A 123 -0.42 -24.96 4.30
C LYS A 123 0.69 -24.54 3.33
N GLU A 124 0.90 -25.26 2.24
CA GLU A 124 1.92 -24.91 1.23
C GLU A 124 1.60 -23.56 0.58
N VAL A 125 0.33 -23.33 0.22
CA VAL A 125 -0.14 -22.04 -0.31
C VAL A 125 0.11 -20.91 0.70
N LEU A 126 -0.18 -21.12 1.98
CA LEU A 126 0.05 -20.13 3.04
C LEU A 126 1.53 -19.86 3.32
N ASP A 127 2.38 -20.89 3.21
CA ASP A 127 3.81 -20.75 3.40
C ASP A 127 4.39 -19.83 2.32
N VAL A 128 4.00 -20.03 1.05
CA VAL A 128 4.40 -19.15 -0.05
C VAL A 128 3.79 -17.75 0.09
N TYR A 129 2.50 -17.63 0.39
CA TYR A 129 1.82 -16.35 0.61
C TYR A 129 2.51 -15.51 1.70
N SER A 130 2.95 -16.16 2.79
CA SER A 130 3.69 -15.52 3.88
C SER A 130 5.15 -15.19 3.53
N SER A 131 5.47 -15.12 2.23
CA SER A 131 6.78 -14.79 1.68
C SER A 131 7.89 -15.76 2.09
N LYS A 132 7.58 -17.05 2.31
CA LYS A 132 8.62 -18.07 2.45
C LYS A 132 9.06 -18.52 1.05
N GLY A 133 10.36 -18.43 0.79
CA GLY A 133 10.95 -18.89 -0.47
C GLY A 133 10.96 -17.85 -1.59
N LEU A 134 11.38 -18.30 -2.77
CA LEU A 134 11.50 -17.46 -3.97
C LEU A 134 10.12 -17.14 -4.55
N GLU A 135 9.21 -18.12 -4.54
CA GLU A 135 7.83 -18.03 -5.00
C GLU A 135 7.11 -16.83 -4.38
N GLY A 136 7.18 -16.70 -3.05
CA GLY A 136 6.53 -15.61 -2.34
C GLY A 136 7.14 -14.24 -2.66
N SER A 137 8.45 -14.20 -2.93
CA SER A 137 9.16 -12.97 -3.34
C SER A 137 8.77 -12.51 -4.75
N LEU A 138 8.25 -13.41 -5.60
CA LEU A 138 7.71 -13.04 -6.92
C LEU A 138 6.38 -12.28 -6.83
N ILE A 139 5.69 -12.37 -5.68
CA ILE A 139 4.36 -11.80 -5.44
C ILE A 139 4.44 -10.61 -4.47
N HIS A 140 5.24 -10.73 -3.42
CA HIS A 140 5.41 -9.73 -2.36
C HIS A 140 6.87 -9.29 -2.26
N GLY A 141 7.39 -8.68 -3.33
CA GLY A 141 8.80 -8.36 -3.52
C GLY A 141 9.08 -6.86 -3.64
N ASP A 142 10.30 -6.50 -4.03
CA ASP A 142 10.60 -5.12 -4.46
C ASP A 142 10.31 -4.92 -5.97
N VAL A 143 10.42 -6.00 -6.74
CA VAL A 143 10.02 -6.13 -8.14
C VAL A 143 9.17 -7.40 -8.24
N ASP A 144 7.87 -7.25 -8.07
CA ASP A 144 6.91 -8.36 -8.01
C ASP A 144 5.84 -8.27 -9.11
N ALA A 145 5.13 -9.38 -9.29
CA ALA A 145 4.07 -9.51 -10.27
C ALA A 145 2.87 -8.59 -9.97
N ASP A 146 2.58 -8.36 -8.69
CA ASP A 146 1.52 -7.46 -8.22
C ASP A 146 1.74 -6.04 -8.78
N ARG A 147 2.91 -5.44 -8.54
CA ARG A 147 3.25 -4.10 -9.05
C ARG A 147 3.29 -4.00 -10.56
N MET A 148 3.83 -5.03 -11.21
CA MET A 148 3.89 -5.07 -12.67
C MET A 148 2.50 -5.05 -13.29
N ASP A 149 1.52 -5.74 -12.67
CA ASP A 149 0.13 -5.70 -13.14
C ASP A 149 -0.55 -4.37 -12.79
N TYR A 150 -0.63 -4.02 -11.51
CA TYR A 150 -1.49 -2.90 -11.11
C TYR A 150 -1.01 -1.58 -11.72
N LEU A 151 0.30 -1.34 -11.84
CA LEU A 151 0.78 -0.06 -12.37
C LEU A 151 0.29 0.15 -13.81
N ILE A 152 0.36 -0.87 -14.64
CA ILE A 152 -0.04 -0.78 -16.06
C ILE A 152 -1.55 -0.79 -16.18
N ARG A 153 -2.20 -1.63 -15.39
CA ARG A 153 -3.67 -1.71 -15.35
C ARG A 153 -4.29 -0.39 -14.90
N ASP A 154 -3.80 0.19 -13.82
CA ASP A 154 -4.27 1.46 -13.28
C ASP A 154 -4.02 2.60 -14.27
N SER A 155 -2.83 2.64 -14.89
CA SER A 155 -2.52 3.63 -15.95
C SER A 155 -3.49 3.53 -17.13
N HIS A 156 -3.71 2.31 -17.62
CA HIS A 156 -4.59 2.06 -18.74
C HIS A 156 -6.03 2.52 -18.45
N HIS A 157 -6.56 2.22 -17.26
CA HIS A 157 -7.94 2.56 -16.92
C HIS A 157 -8.13 4.00 -16.43
N THR A 158 -7.09 4.64 -15.90
CA THR A 158 -7.14 6.07 -15.54
C THR A 158 -6.82 6.99 -16.73
N GLY A 159 -6.16 6.47 -17.77
CA GLY A 159 -5.65 7.26 -18.89
C GLY A 159 -4.42 8.11 -18.52
N VAL A 160 -3.86 7.93 -17.33
CA VAL A 160 -2.62 8.60 -16.91
C VAL A 160 -1.45 7.93 -17.62
N ALA A 161 -1.00 8.55 -18.70
CA ALA A 161 0.15 8.09 -19.45
C ALA A 161 1.43 8.41 -18.68
N TYR A 162 2.17 7.37 -18.31
CA TYR A 162 3.59 7.45 -18.00
C TYR A 162 4.38 6.72 -19.10
N GLY A 163 5.71 6.85 -19.12
CA GLY A 163 6.54 6.17 -20.12
C GLY A 163 6.35 4.64 -20.11
N SER A 164 6.28 4.00 -21.28
CA SER A 164 5.98 2.55 -21.35
C SER A 164 6.96 1.70 -20.54
N ILE A 165 6.46 0.87 -19.62
CA ILE A 165 7.27 -0.14 -18.92
C ILE A 165 7.36 -1.39 -19.81
N ASP A 166 8.58 -1.78 -20.20
CA ASP A 166 8.83 -3.02 -20.94
C ASP A 166 8.81 -4.23 -19.98
N ILE A 167 7.61 -4.65 -19.58
CA ILE A 167 7.41 -5.80 -18.69
C ILE A 167 8.08 -7.08 -19.22
N PRO A 168 7.95 -7.46 -20.51
CA PRO A 168 8.62 -8.65 -21.01
C PRO A 168 10.15 -8.61 -20.80
N ARG A 169 10.78 -7.44 -20.96
CA ARG A 169 12.21 -7.28 -20.66
C ARG A 169 12.50 -7.33 -19.17
N LEU A 170 11.64 -6.75 -18.33
CA LEU A 170 11.79 -6.80 -16.87
C LEU A 170 11.77 -8.25 -16.38
N ILE A 171 10.76 -9.02 -16.81
CA ILE A 171 10.58 -10.44 -16.51
C ILE A 171 11.84 -11.23 -16.87
N ARG A 172 12.37 -11.05 -18.09
CA ARG A 172 13.61 -11.73 -18.55
C ARG A 172 14.88 -11.29 -17.82
N SER A 173 14.82 -10.19 -17.08
CA SER A 173 15.97 -9.66 -16.36
C SER A 173 16.02 -10.10 -14.90
N ILE A 174 14.96 -10.72 -14.38
CA ILE A 174 14.92 -11.28 -13.02
C ILE A 174 15.76 -12.56 -12.98
N VAL A 175 16.59 -12.68 -11.95
CA VAL A 175 17.45 -13.83 -11.69
C VAL A 175 17.44 -14.22 -10.22
N VAL A 176 17.78 -15.47 -9.91
CA VAL A 176 18.03 -15.94 -8.55
C VAL A 176 19.50 -15.72 -8.21
N LEU A 177 19.76 -15.07 -7.08
CA LEU A 177 21.09 -14.87 -6.53
C LEU A 177 21.50 -16.10 -5.70
N GLU A 178 22.35 -16.96 -6.25
CA GLU A 178 22.69 -18.29 -5.70
C GLU A 178 23.16 -18.30 -4.24
N ASP A 179 23.97 -17.33 -3.84
CA ASP A 179 24.55 -17.17 -2.50
C ASP A 179 23.55 -16.74 -1.42
N THR A 180 22.47 -16.04 -1.80
CA THR A 180 21.48 -15.50 -0.87
C THR A 180 20.10 -16.15 -1.01
N ASN A 181 19.89 -16.91 -2.09
CA ASN A 181 18.61 -17.43 -2.53
C ASN A 181 17.52 -16.34 -2.57
N LYS A 182 17.86 -15.18 -3.15
CA LYS A 182 16.98 -14.02 -3.30
C LYS A 182 16.87 -13.61 -4.76
N LEU A 183 15.85 -12.82 -5.09
CA LEU A 183 15.71 -12.25 -6.42
C LEU A 183 16.65 -11.07 -6.63
N GLY A 184 17.20 -10.98 -7.83
CA GLY A 184 17.98 -9.85 -8.32
C GLY A 184 17.64 -9.54 -9.77
N ILE A 185 18.24 -8.46 -10.28
CA ILE A 185 18.07 -8.00 -11.66
C ILE A 185 19.43 -7.97 -12.34
N ILE A 186 19.56 -8.51 -13.55
CA ILE A 186 20.79 -8.35 -14.33
C ILE A 186 20.96 -6.89 -14.77
N GLU A 187 22.20 -6.42 -14.95
CA GLU A 187 22.51 -5.05 -15.38
C GLU A 187 21.69 -4.57 -16.58
N LYS A 188 21.44 -5.44 -17.56
CA LYS A 188 20.64 -5.13 -18.77
C LYS A 188 19.17 -4.80 -18.49
N GLY A 189 18.65 -5.17 -17.31
CA GLY A 189 17.30 -4.87 -16.84
C GLY A 189 17.19 -3.61 -15.99
N ARG A 190 18.33 -2.98 -15.64
CA ARG A 190 18.38 -1.79 -14.78
C ARG A 190 17.43 -0.68 -15.26
N THR A 191 17.48 -0.34 -16.54
CA THR A 191 16.67 0.75 -17.11
C THR A 191 15.17 0.44 -17.06
N THR A 192 14.79 -0.84 -17.15
CA THR A 192 13.39 -1.26 -17.03
C THR A 192 12.89 -1.12 -15.60
N VAL A 193 13.73 -1.43 -14.61
CA VAL A 193 13.41 -1.20 -13.19
C VAL A 193 13.30 0.30 -12.90
N GLU A 194 14.22 1.12 -13.41
CA GLU A 194 14.15 2.59 -13.30
C GLU A 194 12.84 3.14 -13.89
N SER A 195 12.39 2.57 -15.02
CA SER A 195 11.10 2.93 -15.65
C SER A 195 9.91 2.54 -14.78
N LEU A 196 9.93 1.35 -14.16
CA LEU A 196 8.91 0.90 -13.21
C LEU A 196 8.81 1.85 -12.00
N LEU A 197 9.95 2.21 -11.39
CA LEU A 197 9.99 3.14 -10.25
C LEU A 197 9.50 4.54 -10.65
N THR A 198 9.85 5.01 -11.85
CA THR A 198 9.39 6.30 -12.37
C THR A 198 7.87 6.30 -12.59
N ALA A 199 7.33 5.24 -13.20
CA ALA A 199 5.90 5.08 -13.41
C ALA A 199 5.14 5.07 -12.09
N ARG A 200 5.62 4.30 -11.11
CA ARG A 200 5.05 4.29 -9.76
C ARG A 200 5.09 5.69 -9.13
N TYR A 201 6.17 6.44 -9.32
CA TYR A 201 6.31 7.78 -8.76
C TYR A 201 5.34 8.76 -9.41
N GLN A 202 5.05 8.60 -10.70
CA GLN A 202 4.07 9.44 -11.40
C GLN A 202 2.63 9.06 -11.00
N MET A 203 2.33 7.77 -10.85
CA MET A 203 0.99 7.30 -10.44
C MET A 203 0.62 7.74 -9.03
N TYR A 204 1.58 7.77 -8.11
CA TYR A 204 1.30 8.07 -6.70
C TYR A 204 0.68 9.45 -6.43
N PRO A 205 1.32 10.59 -6.77
CA PRO A 205 0.71 11.91 -6.61
C PRO A 205 -0.49 12.14 -7.54
N THR A 206 -0.48 11.55 -8.73
CA THR A 206 -1.47 11.84 -9.78
C THR A 206 -2.79 11.10 -9.57
N VAL A 207 -2.73 9.84 -9.18
CA VAL A 207 -3.89 8.95 -9.05
C VAL A 207 -4.17 8.66 -7.58
N TYR A 208 -3.25 7.98 -6.89
CA TYR A 208 -3.49 7.46 -5.53
C TYR A 208 -3.65 8.57 -4.48
N MET A 209 -2.91 9.67 -4.63
CA MET A 209 -2.95 10.82 -3.72
C MET A 209 -3.76 11.99 -4.29
N HIS A 210 -4.55 11.78 -5.33
CA HIS A 210 -5.37 12.84 -5.92
C HIS A 210 -6.36 13.38 -4.87
N PRO A 211 -6.46 14.71 -4.65
CA PRO A 211 -7.26 15.27 -3.55
C PRO A 211 -8.73 14.82 -3.55
N ALA A 212 -9.36 14.76 -4.73
CA ALA A 212 -10.74 14.31 -4.85
C ALA A 212 -10.93 12.81 -4.58
N SER A 213 -9.94 11.96 -4.88
CA SER A 213 -9.97 10.53 -4.51
C SER A 213 -9.84 10.41 -2.99
N ARG A 214 -8.83 11.05 -2.41
CA ARG A 214 -8.56 11.06 -0.97
C ARG A 214 -9.76 11.48 -0.12
N ILE A 215 -10.45 12.56 -0.51
CA ILE A 215 -11.65 12.99 0.24
C ILE A 215 -12.81 12.02 0.08
N SER A 216 -13.03 11.49 -1.13
CA SER A 216 -14.10 10.49 -1.33
C SER A 216 -13.86 9.22 -0.52
N GLU A 217 -12.60 8.78 -0.44
CA GLU A 217 -12.15 7.68 0.40
C GLU A 217 -12.31 7.99 1.89
N THR A 218 -11.98 9.21 2.31
CA THR A 218 -12.19 9.66 3.71
C THR A 218 -13.67 9.69 4.08
N MET A 219 -14.54 10.09 3.16
CA MET A 219 -15.99 10.12 3.35
C MET A 219 -16.56 8.70 3.50
N ILE A 220 -16.23 7.77 2.59
CA ILE A 220 -16.73 6.38 2.69
C ILE A 220 -16.15 5.67 3.92
N LYS A 221 -14.89 5.95 4.27
CA LYS A 221 -14.25 5.46 5.50
C LYS A 221 -15.05 5.87 6.74
N ASN A 222 -15.34 7.16 6.88
CA ASN A 222 -16.13 7.67 8.00
C ASN A 222 -17.55 7.11 8.03
N ALA A 223 -18.23 7.05 6.87
CA ALA A 223 -19.54 6.41 6.78
C ALA A 223 -19.53 4.94 7.25
N THR A 224 -18.48 4.20 6.88
CA THR A 224 -18.29 2.79 7.28
C THR A 224 -18.05 2.68 8.78
N ILE A 225 -17.18 3.52 9.35
CA ILE A 225 -16.90 3.54 10.79
C ILE A 225 -18.15 3.89 11.59
N ASP A 226 -18.91 4.92 11.17
CA ASP A 226 -20.18 5.30 11.78
C ASP A 226 -21.18 4.14 11.77
N ALA A 227 -21.35 3.46 10.63
CA ALA A 227 -22.26 2.31 10.52
C ALA A 227 -21.85 1.12 11.40
N ILE A 228 -20.54 0.88 11.58
CA ILE A 228 -20.04 -0.15 12.51
C ILE A 228 -20.33 0.26 13.96
N LYS A 229 -20.12 1.52 14.33
CA LYS A 229 -20.43 2.05 15.68
C LYS A 229 -21.93 1.95 15.98
N ASP A 230 -22.77 2.26 14.99
CA ASP A 230 -24.22 2.14 15.06
C ASP A 230 -24.72 0.68 15.00
N SER A 231 -23.81 -0.29 14.95
CA SER A 231 -24.11 -1.73 14.90
C SER A 231 -24.97 -2.16 13.70
N ILE A 232 -24.89 -1.45 12.59
CA ILE A 232 -25.58 -1.80 11.33
C ILE A 232 -25.00 -3.10 10.75
N PHE A 233 -23.69 -3.28 10.85
CA PHE A 233 -22.97 -4.51 10.53
C PHE A 233 -21.69 -4.60 11.38
N LYS A 234 -21.08 -5.78 11.43
CA LYS A 234 -19.82 -6.01 12.16
C LYS A 234 -18.64 -5.80 11.22
N LEU A 235 -17.48 -5.43 11.79
CA LEU A 235 -16.24 -5.31 11.02
C LEU A 235 -15.90 -6.56 10.20
N SER A 236 -16.15 -7.75 10.75
CA SER A 236 -15.93 -9.03 10.06
C SER A 236 -16.77 -9.20 8.79
N ASP A 237 -17.91 -8.52 8.69
CA ASP A 237 -18.83 -8.65 7.56
C ASP A 237 -18.23 -8.03 6.29
N LEU A 238 -17.31 -7.06 6.43
CA LEU A 238 -16.53 -6.51 5.30
C LEU A 238 -15.74 -7.58 4.54
N SER A 239 -15.38 -8.70 5.19
CA SER A 239 -14.63 -9.78 4.54
C SER A 239 -15.45 -10.60 3.54
N VAL A 240 -16.78 -10.50 3.61
CA VAL A 240 -17.72 -11.21 2.73
C VAL A 240 -18.53 -10.28 1.84
N MET A 241 -18.60 -8.99 2.17
CA MET A 241 -19.22 -7.96 1.33
C MET A 241 -18.37 -7.64 0.09
N ASP A 242 -19.05 -7.15 -0.95
CA ASP A 242 -18.46 -6.39 -2.05
C ASP A 242 -18.87 -4.90 -2.03
N ASP A 243 -18.45 -4.11 -3.03
CA ASP A 243 -18.77 -2.67 -3.08
C ASP A 243 -20.29 -2.43 -3.12
N ILE A 244 -21.05 -3.30 -3.79
CA ILE A 244 -22.49 -3.17 -3.97
C ILE A 244 -23.19 -3.42 -2.63
N ASP A 245 -22.79 -4.48 -1.92
CA ASP A 245 -23.35 -4.83 -0.61
C ASP A 245 -23.16 -3.68 0.39
N LEU A 246 -21.96 -3.13 0.47
CA LEU A 246 -21.65 -2.04 1.40
C LEU A 246 -22.44 -0.77 1.03
N ILE A 247 -22.44 -0.36 -0.24
CA ILE A 247 -23.19 0.81 -0.69
C ILE A 247 -24.68 0.66 -0.33
N CYS A 248 -25.28 -0.52 -0.59
CA CYS A 248 -26.68 -0.77 -0.30
C CYS A 248 -26.96 -0.72 1.21
N THR A 249 -26.04 -1.24 2.02
CA THR A 249 -26.14 -1.23 3.48
C THR A 249 -26.06 0.19 4.03
N LEU A 250 -25.07 0.97 3.62
CA LEU A 250 -24.89 2.35 4.09
C LEU A 250 -26.02 3.28 3.63
N ARG A 251 -26.58 3.07 2.42
CA ARG A 251 -27.76 3.81 1.95
C ARG A 251 -29.03 3.54 2.76
N ARG A 252 -29.11 2.38 3.44
CA ARG A 252 -30.26 1.92 4.22
C ARG A 252 -30.09 2.06 5.73
N SER A 253 -28.94 2.54 6.21
CA SER A 253 -28.64 2.59 7.65
C SER A 253 -29.49 3.59 8.43
N GLU A 254 -30.14 4.54 7.74
CA GLU A 254 -30.88 5.67 8.35
C GLU A 254 -30.04 6.45 9.38
N SER A 255 -28.71 6.48 9.19
CA SER A 255 -27.75 7.11 10.10
C SER A 255 -26.93 8.23 9.40
N SER A 256 -25.93 8.80 10.09
CA SER A 256 -24.99 9.77 9.51
C SER A 256 -24.30 9.23 8.25
N ALA A 257 -24.14 7.91 8.15
CA ALA A 257 -23.60 7.23 6.98
C ALA A 257 -24.49 7.39 5.74
N THR A 258 -25.82 7.44 5.90
CA THR A 258 -26.76 7.63 4.79
C THR A 258 -26.59 9.01 4.15
N GLU A 259 -26.37 10.06 4.95
CA GLU A 259 -26.10 11.40 4.43
C GLU A 259 -24.77 11.45 3.66
N MET A 260 -23.74 10.80 4.19
CA MET A 260 -22.45 10.68 3.51
C MET A 260 -22.57 9.99 2.15
N MET A 261 -23.37 8.92 2.08
CA MET A 261 -23.64 8.23 0.82
C MET A 261 -24.39 9.10 -0.18
N LYS A 262 -25.39 9.88 0.24
CA LYS A 262 -26.08 10.83 -0.65
C LYS A 262 -25.11 11.86 -1.24
N ARG A 263 -24.19 12.37 -0.43
CA ARG A 263 -23.13 13.29 -0.90
C ARG A 263 -22.21 12.60 -1.91
N LEU A 264 -21.72 11.40 -1.61
CA LEU A 264 -20.89 10.61 -2.55
C LEU A 264 -21.60 10.30 -3.87
N ASP A 265 -22.87 9.89 -3.81
CA ASP A 265 -23.70 9.55 -4.97
C ASP A 265 -23.89 10.74 -5.92
N ASN A 266 -23.98 11.96 -5.37
CA ASN A 266 -24.12 13.20 -6.13
C ASN A 266 -22.77 13.90 -6.39
N ARG A 267 -21.64 13.27 -6.02
CA ARG A 267 -20.29 13.85 -6.09
C ARG A 267 -20.17 15.20 -5.38
N ASP A 268 -20.95 15.37 -4.31
CA ASP A 268 -20.89 16.52 -3.42
C ASP A 268 -19.80 16.31 -2.37
N LEU A 269 -18.55 16.50 -2.80
CA LEU A 269 -17.37 16.20 -2.00
C LEU A 269 -16.98 17.40 -1.13
N PHE A 270 -16.64 17.11 0.12
CA PHE A 270 -16.00 18.02 1.06
C PHE A 270 -14.76 18.70 0.43
N LYS A 271 -14.43 19.90 0.90
CA LYS A 271 -13.35 20.73 0.34
C LYS A 271 -12.25 20.95 1.35
N SER A 272 -11.00 20.90 0.87
CA SER A 272 -9.84 21.13 1.72
C SER A 272 -9.82 22.59 2.19
N ILE A 273 -9.70 22.78 3.50
CA ILE A 273 -9.54 24.08 4.16
C ILE A 273 -8.08 24.32 4.59
N SER A 274 -7.32 23.25 4.78
CA SER A 274 -5.87 23.30 4.97
C SER A 274 -5.17 22.05 4.40
N ILE A 275 -3.93 22.26 3.98
CA ILE A 275 -3.01 21.24 3.47
C ILE A 275 -1.68 21.43 4.19
N GLN A 276 -1.23 20.40 4.91
CA GLN A 276 0.07 20.37 5.57
C GLN A 276 1.02 19.51 4.75
N ARG A 277 2.07 20.09 4.17
CA ARG A 277 3.04 19.34 3.37
C ARG A 277 4.12 18.74 4.26
N TYR A 278 4.71 17.64 3.81
CA TYR A 278 5.81 16.98 4.53
C TYR A 278 6.90 17.95 5.00
N ASN A 279 7.36 18.88 4.13
CA ASN A 279 8.45 19.81 4.44
C ASN A 279 8.07 20.94 5.41
N GLU A 280 6.78 21.18 5.62
CA GLU A 280 6.27 22.23 6.53
C GLU A 280 6.18 21.71 7.97
N LEU A 281 6.25 20.38 8.16
CA LEU A 281 6.16 19.72 9.46
C LEU A 281 7.55 19.36 10.00
N SER A 282 7.77 19.57 11.29
CA SER A 282 8.93 19.07 12.02
C SER A 282 8.93 17.53 12.14
N PRO A 283 10.08 16.88 12.38
CA PRO A 283 10.14 15.44 12.61
C PRO A 283 9.23 14.94 13.73
N LYS A 284 9.04 15.76 14.78
CA LYS A 284 8.17 15.44 15.92
C LYS A 284 6.69 15.50 15.55
N GLU A 285 6.28 16.56 14.86
CA GLU A 285 4.92 16.72 14.37
C GLU A 285 4.52 15.57 13.42
N ARG A 286 5.40 15.23 12.47
CA ARG A 286 5.19 14.08 11.57
C ARG A 286 4.97 12.79 12.37
N TRP A 287 5.76 12.57 13.42
CA TRP A 287 5.66 11.39 14.27
C TRP A 287 4.35 11.33 15.05
N ASN A 288 3.94 12.43 15.67
CA ASN A 288 2.68 12.49 16.41
C ASN A 288 1.51 12.18 15.46
N LEU A 289 1.50 12.80 14.27
CA LEU A 289 0.43 12.65 13.28
C LEU A 289 0.27 11.21 12.75
N ILE A 290 1.36 10.57 12.31
CA ILE A 290 1.26 9.22 11.70
C ILE A 290 0.97 8.10 12.71
N ASN A 291 1.05 8.40 14.01
CA ASN A 291 0.79 7.46 15.09
C ASN A 291 -0.55 7.68 15.79
N LEU A 292 -1.34 8.68 15.37
CA LEU A 292 -2.72 8.83 15.83
C LEU A 292 -3.53 7.59 15.44
N SER A 293 -4.20 7.00 16.43
CA SER A 293 -5.21 5.98 16.21
C SER A 293 -6.46 6.57 15.57
N GLU A 294 -7.28 5.72 14.95
CA GLU A 294 -8.55 6.17 14.37
C GLU A 294 -9.51 6.77 15.40
N ASN A 295 -9.45 6.30 16.65
CA ASN A 295 -10.23 6.88 17.74
C ASN A 295 -9.75 8.30 18.07
N GLU A 296 -8.44 8.53 18.14
CA GLU A 296 -7.87 9.87 18.36
C GLU A 296 -8.19 10.81 17.20
N ILE A 297 -8.08 10.33 15.95
CA ILE A 297 -8.49 11.10 14.76
C ILE A 297 -9.97 11.50 14.88
N GLY A 298 -10.85 10.55 15.24
CA GLY A 298 -12.27 10.85 15.41
C GLY A 298 -12.57 11.85 16.54
N LEU A 299 -11.80 11.82 17.64
CA LEU A 299 -11.91 12.83 18.71
C LEU A 299 -11.50 14.22 18.22
N ILE A 300 -10.39 14.32 17.48
CA ILE A 300 -9.91 15.57 16.88
C ILE A 300 -10.94 16.10 15.86
N GLU A 301 -11.48 15.23 14.99
CA GLU A 301 -12.52 15.60 14.02
C GLU A 301 -13.78 16.16 14.72
N ASN A 302 -14.19 15.57 15.84
CA ASN A 302 -15.32 16.06 16.63
C ASN A 302 -15.03 17.42 17.27
N GLU A 303 -13.87 17.58 17.89
CA GLU A 303 -13.46 18.85 18.50
C GLU A 303 -13.39 19.99 17.47
N MET A 304 -12.80 19.72 16.30
CA MET A 304 -12.76 20.68 15.20
C MET A 304 -14.17 20.96 14.64
N THR A 305 -15.03 19.95 14.56
CA THR A 305 -16.41 20.11 14.09
C THR A 305 -17.21 21.02 15.02
N GLU A 306 -17.04 20.88 16.34
CA GLU A 306 -17.66 21.77 17.33
C GLU A 306 -17.10 23.18 17.24
N TYR A 307 -15.78 23.33 17.12
CA TYR A 307 -15.12 24.63 17.04
C TYR A 307 -15.52 25.44 15.78
N PHE A 308 -15.62 24.78 14.63
CA PHE A 308 -15.92 25.43 13.35
C PHE A 308 -17.42 25.46 13.01
N GLU A 309 -18.28 24.83 13.82
CA GLU A 309 -19.71 24.66 13.55
C GLU A 309 -20.00 24.08 12.16
N SER A 310 -19.13 23.18 11.68
CA SER A 310 -19.24 22.51 10.38
C SER A 310 -18.51 21.18 10.43
N ARG A 311 -19.03 20.15 9.76
CA ARG A 311 -18.40 18.81 9.80
C ARG A 311 -16.99 18.88 9.22
N ILE A 312 -16.01 18.42 10.00
CA ILE A 312 -14.59 18.38 9.63
C ILE A 312 -14.12 16.94 9.44
N PHE A 313 -13.26 16.74 8.44
CA PHE A 313 -12.50 15.50 8.29
C PHE A 313 -11.00 15.75 8.30
N LEU A 314 -10.27 14.84 8.94
CA LEU A 314 -8.82 14.82 9.01
C LEU A 314 -8.28 13.59 8.27
N ASP A 315 -7.57 13.85 7.18
CA ASP A 315 -6.98 12.81 6.33
C ASP A 315 -5.46 12.79 6.50
N ILE A 316 -4.98 11.77 7.20
CA ILE A 316 -3.57 11.47 7.41
C ILE A 316 -3.25 10.16 6.66
N PRO A 317 -2.60 10.23 5.50
CA PRO A 317 -2.23 9.06 4.73
C PRO A 317 -1.16 8.25 5.46
N LYS A 318 -1.21 6.91 5.34
CA LYS A 318 -0.12 6.05 5.80
C LYS A 318 1.19 6.45 5.10
N PRO A 319 2.35 6.40 5.79
CA PRO A 319 3.65 6.65 5.15
C PRO A 319 3.84 5.75 3.92
N PRO A 320 4.35 6.27 2.80
CA PRO A 320 4.59 5.46 1.61
C PRO A 320 5.62 4.36 1.90
N LYS A 321 5.34 3.12 1.49
CA LYS A 321 6.30 2.01 1.59
C LYS A 321 7.50 2.29 0.67
N MET A 322 8.68 2.53 1.26
CA MET A 322 9.94 2.84 0.55
C MET A 322 10.89 1.64 0.39
N ALA A 323 10.36 0.42 0.49
CA ALA A 323 11.14 -0.82 0.48
C ALA A 323 11.94 -1.05 -0.82
N GLU A 324 11.46 -0.46 -1.91
CA GLU A 324 11.82 -0.75 -3.31
C GLU A 324 13.21 -0.24 -3.74
N HIS A 325 13.89 0.50 -2.88
CA HIS A 325 15.29 0.91 -3.12
C HIS A 325 16.30 -0.19 -2.73
N ARG A 326 15.82 -1.38 -2.38
CA ARG A 326 16.66 -2.54 -2.02
C ARG A 326 16.85 -3.54 -3.16
N ILE A 327 16.39 -3.19 -4.37
CA ILE A 327 16.57 -4.00 -5.57
C ILE A 327 18.07 -4.20 -5.81
N THR A 328 18.47 -5.47 -5.85
CA THR A 328 19.86 -5.86 -6.12
C THR A 328 20.04 -6.04 -7.62
N VAL A 329 20.99 -5.30 -8.18
CA VAL A 329 21.40 -5.36 -9.59
C VAL A 329 22.75 -6.06 -9.70
N MET A 330 22.85 -7.09 -10.53
CA MET A 330 24.10 -7.79 -10.84
C MET A 330 24.80 -7.10 -12.01
N MET A 331 26.02 -6.60 -11.77
CA MET A 331 26.93 -6.03 -12.78
C MET A 331 28.21 -6.86 -12.83
N GLY A 332 28.33 -7.70 -13.85
CA GLY A 332 29.33 -8.80 -13.86
C GLY A 332 29.14 -9.71 -12.65
N ASP A 333 30.21 -10.00 -11.93
CA ASP A 333 30.19 -10.83 -10.70
C ASP A 333 29.88 -10.04 -9.43
N ARG A 334 29.62 -8.73 -9.54
CA ARG A 334 29.36 -7.84 -8.40
C ARG A 334 27.88 -7.51 -8.27
N LYS A 335 27.46 -7.34 -7.02
CA LYS A 335 26.11 -6.95 -6.66
C LYS A 335 26.10 -5.51 -6.22
N HIS A 336 25.15 -4.77 -6.76
CA HIS A 336 24.93 -3.38 -6.46
C HIS A 336 23.49 -3.16 -6.02
N ARG A 337 23.24 -2.24 -5.11
CA ARG A 337 21.87 -1.74 -4.91
C ARG A 337 21.55 -0.71 -5.96
N LEU A 338 20.30 -0.73 -6.41
CA LEU A 338 19.86 0.18 -7.47
C LEU A 338 20.05 1.66 -7.10
N ASP A 339 19.74 2.05 -5.85
CA ASP A 339 19.87 3.45 -5.40
C ASP A 339 21.32 3.93 -5.29
N GLU A 340 22.31 3.04 -5.27
CA GLU A 340 23.73 3.43 -5.28
C GLU A 340 24.27 3.69 -6.68
N ILE A 341 23.71 2.99 -7.67
CA ILE A 341 24.17 3.06 -9.06
C ILE A 341 23.26 3.93 -9.93
N SER A 342 22.08 4.29 -9.43
CA SER A 342 21.06 5.08 -10.12
C SER A 342 20.69 6.34 -9.34
N PRO A 343 21.23 7.51 -9.74
CA PRO A 343 20.84 8.80 -9.17
C PRO A 343 19.34 9.08 -9.28
N LEU A 344 18.69 8.52 -10.30
CA LEU A 344 17.23 8.60 -10.46
C LEU A 344 16.52 7.84 -9.32
N ALA A 345 16.87 6.57 -9.11
CA ALA A 345 16.24 5.76 -8.07
C ALA A 345 16.48 6.33 -6.66
N GLU A 346 17.66 6.91 -6.41
CA GLU A 346 17.98 7.64 -5.18
C GLU A 346 17.06 8.86 -4.99
N SER A 347 16.97 9.71 -6.03
CA SER A 347 16.19 10.96 -5.99
C SER A 347 14.68 10.72 -5.84
N LEU A 348 14.16 9.64 -6.43
CA LEU A 348 12.74 9.29 -6.35
C LEU A 348 12.28 9.05 -4.89
N LYS A 349 13.16 8.52 -4.02
CA LYS A 349 12.85 8.30 -2.60
C LYS A 349 12.43 9.59 -1.91
N GLU A 350 13.22 10.64 -2.06
CA GLU A 350 12.93 11.94 -1.45
C GLU A 350 11.73 12.62 -2.13
N ALA A 351 11.57 12.42 -3.44
CA ALA A 351 10.39 12.92 -4.16
C ALA A 351 9.08 12.31 -3.64
N TYR A 352 9.07 11.01 -3.32
CA TYR A 352 7.92 10.35 -2.69
C TYR A 352 7.56 10.94 -1.33
N LYS A 353 8.54 11.14 -0.44
CA LYS A 353 8.29 11.76 0.88
C LYS A 353 7.67 13.14 0.72
N LYS A 354 8.21 13.96 -0.19
CA LYS A 354 7.75 15.32 -0.44
C LYS A 354 6.35 15.39 -1.05
N SER A 355 5.86 14.30 -1.65
CA SER A 355 4.47 14.21 -2.14
C SER A 355 3.45 13.95 -1.04
N TRP A 356 3.89 13.51 0.15
CA TRP A 356 3.01 13.25 1.27
C TRP A 356 2.50 14.55 1.88
N SER A 357 1.20 14.59 2.16
CA SER A 357 0.51 15.75 2.72
C SER A 357 -0.70 15.32 3.52
N ILE A 358 -1.00 16.04 4.60
CA ILE A 358 -2.21 15.89 5.39
C ILE A 358 -3.23 16.92 4.91
N MET A 359 -4.50 16.53 4.89
CA MET A 359 -5.58 17.42 4.48
C MET A 359 -6.63 17.51 5.57
N VAL A 360 -7.09 18.73 5.82
CA VAL A 360 -8.27 19.00 6.63
C VAL A 360 -9.37 19.47 5.69
N TYR A 361 -10.54 18.86 5.80
CA TYR A 361 -11.68 19.14 4.94
C TYR A 361 -12.87 19.65 5.73
N SER A 362 -13.70 20.46 5.08
CA SER A 362 -14.99 20.92 5.59
C SER A 362 -16.06 20.79 4.52
N GLU A 363 -17.32 20.92 4.92
CA GLU A 363 -18.45 20.99 4.02
C GLU A 363 -18.28 22.10 2.97
N PRO A 364 -18.68 21.88 1.72
CA PRO A 364 -18.47 22.81 0.62
C PRO A 364 -18.98 24.23 0.89
N GLU A 365 -20.10 24.34 1.60
CA GLU A 365 -20.77 25.60 1.94
C GLU A 365 -19.92 26.47 2.88
N SER A 366 -19.19 25.83 3.81
CA SER A 366 -18.40 26.50 4.85
C SER A 366 -16.92 26.63 4.47
N ALA A 367 -16.42 25.78 3.59
CA ALA A 367 -14.99 25.62 3.33
C ALA A 367 -14.26 26.91 2.93
N LYS A 368 -14.86 27.74 2.04
CA LYS A 368 -14.23 28.99 1.61
C LYS A 368 -14.03 29.93 2.81
N LYS A 369 -15.08 30.16 3.59
CA LYS A 369 -15.08 31.02 4.78
C LYS A 369 -14.06 30.51 5.81
N LEU A 370 -14.05 29.21 6.10
CA LEU A 370 -13.13 28.62 7.06
C LEU A 370 -11.66 28.72 6.59
N SER A 371 -11.40 28.51 5.30
CA SER A 371 -10.05 28.64 4.74
C SER A 371 -9.47 30.06 4.85
N GLU A 372 -10.32 31.09 4.92
CA GLU A 372 -9.95 32.49 5.11
C GLU A 372 -9.77 32.85 6.60
N LEU A 373 -10.46 32.15 7.50
CA LEU A 373 -10.35 32.32 8.96
C LEU A 373 -9.06 31.71 9.54
N ILE A 374 -8.57 30.63 8.95
CA ILE A 374 -7.32 29.98 9.34
C ILE A 374 -6.15 30.88 8.89
N LYS A 375 -5.68 31.73 9.82
CA LYS A 375 -4.58 32.68 9.58
C LYS A 375 -3.24 31.99 9.36
N ASP A 376 -2.95 30.98 10.16
CA ASP A 376 -1.75 30.13 10.03
C ASP A 376 -2.20 28.71 9.66
N ARG A 377 -2.23 28.46 8.35
CA ARG A 377 -2.64 27.16 7.80
C ARG A 377 -1.67 26.04 8.18
N GLU A 378 -0.43 26.37 8.53
CA GLU A 378 0.62 25.42 8.88
C GLU A 378 0.52 24.99 10.35
N LYS A 379 0.07 25.88 11.25
CA LYS A 379 0.07 25.57 12.69
C LYS A 379 -1.29 25.22 13.30
N PHE A 380 -2.41 25.61 12.70
CA PHE A 380 -3.72 25.45 13.35
C PHE A 380 -4.07 24.00 13.73
N LEU A 381 -3.59 23.01 12.95
CA LEU A 381 -3.86 21.59 13.24
C LEU A 381 -3.27 21.19 14.61
N PHE A 382 -2.15 21.79 15.00
CA PHE A 382 -1.48 21.51 16.28
C PHE A 382 -2.10 22.26 17.46
N GLU A 383 -3.12 23.10 17.23
CA GLU A 383 -3.96 23.61 18.33
C GLU A 383 -4.85 22.50 18.91
N PHE A 384 -5.18 21.49 18.10
CA PHE A 384 -6.03 20.35 18.46
C PHE A 384 -5.24 19.07 18.76
N ILE A 385 -3.95 19.04 18.40
CA ILE A 385 -3.09 17.87 18.59
C ILE A 385 -2.13 18.16 19.73
N THR A 386 -2.22 17.36 20.79
CA THR A 386 -1.32 17.48 21.93
C THR A 386 0.10 17.10 21.54
N ASP A 387 1.05 17.97 21.87
CA ASP A 387 2.46 17.68 21.67
C ASP A 387 2.98 16.79 22.82
N GLY A 388 3.19 15.51 22.52
CA GLY A 388 3.71 14.52 23.47
C GLY A 388 5.22 14.28 23.33
N PRO A 389 5.91 13.79 24.38
CA PRO A 389 7.26 13.27 24.22
C PRO A 389 7.26 12.04 23.29
N ILE A 390 8.28 11.91 22.45
CA ILE A 390 8.48 10.71 21.62
C ILE A 390 9.14 9.65 22.51
N ASP A 391 8.32 8.80 23.13
CA ASP A 391 8.82 7.57 23.77
C ASP A 391 8.77 6.41 22.80
N ASN A 392 9.92 6.10 22.17
CA ASN A 392 10.04 4.97 21.27
C ASN A 392 11.31 4.17 21.60
N PRO A 393 11.22 2.85 21.86
CA PRO A 393 12.36 2.02 22.25
C PRO A 393 13.52 2.07 21.26
N ILE A 394 13.24 2.13 19.94
CA ILE A 394 14.27 2.20 18.90
C ILE A 394 15.02 3.53 19.02
N LEU A 395 14.29 4.64 19.15
CA LEU A 395 14.89 5.96 19.25
C LEU A 395 15.70 6.11 20.55
N ASN A 396 15.20 5.58 21.66
CA ASN A 396 15.89 5.59 22.96
C ASN A 396 17.23 4.82 22.88
N VAL A 397 17.23 3.61 22.30
CA VAL A 397 18.46 2.83 22.08
C VAL A 397 19.46 3.56 21.21
N LEU A 398 19.00 4.19 20.12
CA LEU A 398 19.88 4.95 19.21
C LEU A 398 20.45 6.21 19.88
N LYS A 399 19.69 6.88 20.74
CA LYS A 399 20.20 8.01 21.54
C LYS A 399 21.26 7.58 22.54
N GLU A 400 21.11 6.41 23.16
CA GLU A 400 22.07 5.86 24.14
C GLU A 400 23.34 5.32 23.47
N HIS A 401 23.20 4.59 22.36
CA HIS A 401 24.31 3.84 21.73
C HIS A 401 24.95 4.58 20.55
N GLY A 402 24.41 5.74 20.14
CA GLY A 402 24.82 6.45 18.95
C GLY A 402 24.48 5.67 17.67
N THR A 403 25.50 5.42 16.84
CA THR A 403 25.31 4.68 15.58
C THR A 403 25.27 3.17 15.83
N VAL A 404 24.12 2.55 15.53
CA VAL A 404 23.96 1.10 15.61
C VAL A 404 24.11 0.48 14.22
N GLN A 405 25.12 -0.38 14.10
CA GLN A 405 25.47 -1.05 12.86
C GLN A 405 24.64 -2.33 12.64
N GLY A 406 23.71 -2.29 11.70
CA GLY A 406 22.89 -3.43 11.28
C GLY A 406 21.55 -3.56 12.03
N VAL A 407 20.51 -3.92 11.28
CA VAL A 407 19.14 -4.07 11.79
C VAL A 407 19.02 -5.19 12.83
N THR A 408 19.79 -6.27 12.69
CA THR A 408 19.82 -7.38 13.65
C THR A 408 20.37 -6.95 15.01
N LYS A 409 21.42 -6.11 15.01
CA LYS A 409 21.99 -5.56 16.24
C LYS A 409 20.99 -4.61 16.90
N LEU A 410 20.36 -3.74 16.12
CA LEU A 410 19.32 -2.83 16.60
C LEU A 410 18.14 -3.57 17.23
N ALA A 411 17.61 -4.59 16.54
CA ALA A 411 16.54 -5.43 17.05
C ALA A 411 16.94 -6.15 18.36
N GLY A 412 18.17 -6.67 18.42
CA GLY A 412 18.71 -7.32 19.61
C GLY A 412 18.78 -6.40 20.84
N LEU A 413 19.18 -5.14 20.65
CA LEU A 413 19.26 -4.15 21.72
C LEU A 413 17.89 -3.82 22.35
N ILE A 414 16.82 -3.85 21.55
CA ILE A 414 15.44 -3.67 22.04
C ILE A 414 14.74 -4.99 22.39
N LYS A 415 15.47 -6.11 22.43
CA LYS A 415 14.93 -7.47 22.71
C LYS A 415 13.79 -7.90 21.78
N LYS A 416 13.79 -7.45 20.51
CA LYS A 416 12.85 -7.91 19.48
C LYS A 416 13.53 -8.82 18.46
N SER A 417 12.72 -9.61 17.76
CA SER A 417 13.18 -10.39 16.61
C SER A 417 13.55 -9.44 15.45
N PRO A 418 14.64 -9.70 14.71
CA PRO A 418 14.97 -8.92 13.52
C PRO A 418 13.96 -9.08 12.39
N ASN A 419 13.07 -10.10 12.45
CA ASN A 419 11.99 -10.31 11.48
C ASN A 419 10.63 -9.84 12.02
N ASP A 420 10.60 -9.15 13.16
CA ASP A 420 9.38 -8.62 13.75
C ASP A 420 8.78 -7.53 12.85
N VAL A 421 7.56 -7.77 12.36
CA VAL A 421 6.88 -6.88 11.40
C VAL A 421 6.61 -5.51 12.03
N GLU A 422 6.20 -5.49 13.29
CA GLU A 422 5.94 -4.26 14.04
C GLU A 422 7.23 -3.44 14.22
N PHE A 423 8.34 -4.07 14.62
CA PHE A 423 9.65 -3.42 14.68
C PHE A 423 10.06 -2.78 13.36
N HIS A 424 9.91 -3.49 12.24
CA HIS A 424 10.24 -2.94 10.93
C HIS A 424 9.32 -1.79 10.53
N SER A 425 8.03 -1.89 10.84
CA SER A 425 7.05 -0.83 10.61
C SER A 425 7.43 0.43 11.40
N GLU A 426 7.70 0.30 12.69
CA GLU A 426 8.11 1.39 13.57
C GLU A 426 9.43 2.03 13.14
N LEU A 427 10.43 1.23 12.78
CA LEU A 427 11.70 1.74 12.24
C LEU A 427 11.49 2.54 10.94
N GLN A 428 10.59 2.08 10.05
CA GLN A 428 10.27 2.80 8.82
C GLN A 428 9.57 4.13 9.10
N LYS A 429 8.65 4.18 10.07
CA LYS A 429 8.01 5.42 10.52
C LYS A 429 9.04 6.43 11.04
N LEU A 430 9.97 5.99 11.89
CA LEU A 430 11.03 6.85 12.42
C LEU A 430 11.91 7.45 11.30
N ILE A 431 12.28 6.63 10.32
CA ILE A 431 13.05 7.08 9.15
C ILE A 431 12.23 8.04 8.28
N PHE A 432 10.94 7.75 8.09
CA PHE A 432 10.03 8.62 7.34
C PHE A 432 9.88 9.98 8.01
N CYS A 433 9.75 10.05 9.35
CA CYS A 433 9.65 11.32 10.07
C CYS A 433 10.95 12.12 10.05
N GLY A 434 12.10 11.47 9.80
CA GLY A 434 13.42 12.09 9.92
C GLY A 434 13.98 12.07 11.35
N LEU A 435 13.47 11.17 12.20
CA LEU A 435 13.95 10.97 13.57
C LEU A 435 15.13 9.99 13.64
N VAL A 436 15.25 9.14 12.63
CA VAL A 436 16.36 8.19 12.47
C VAL A 436 16.93 8.35 11.08
N ASP A 437 18.23 8.62 11.00
CA ASP A 437 18.97 8.53 9.77
C ASP A 437 19.38 7.08 9.50
N LYS A 438 19.35 6.70 8.23
CA LYS A 438 19.68 5.35 7.77
C LYS A 438 20.75 5.47 6.69
N LYS A 439 22.00 5.18 7.09
CA LYS A 439 23.14 5.11 6.19
C LYS A 439 23.35 3.68 5.70
N VAL A 440 23.78 3.54 4.46
CA VAL A 440 24.05 2.25 3.82
C VAL A 440 25.55 2.14 3.64
N GLU A 441 26.13 1.06 4.15
CA GLU A 441 27.56 0.79 4.05
C GLU A 441 27.79 -0.54 3.30
N PRO A 442 28.60 -0.54 2.22
CA PRO A 442 28.97 -1.77 1.53
C PRO A 442 29.94 -2.60 2.38
N VAL A 443 29.59 -3.85 2.68
CA VAL A 443 30.40 -4.76 3.51
C VAL A 443 30.53 -6.12 2.82
N ARG A 444 31.74 -6.43 2.33
CA ARG A 444 32.12 -7.75 1.77
C ARG A 444 31.11 -8.32 0.76
N GLY A 445 30.69 -7.50 -0.22
CA GLY A 445 29.73 -7.92 -1.26
C GLY A 445 28.25 -7.96 -0.81
N THR A 446 27.97 -7.52 0.42
CA THR A 446 26.63 -7.33 0.98
C THR A 446 26.46 -5.90 1.47
N TYR A 447 25.27 -5.57 1.98
CA TYR A 447 24.93 -4.24 2.48
C TYR A 447 24.58 -4.28 3.96
N ARG A 448 25.23 -3.39 4.72
CA ARG A 448 24.87 -3.12 6.12
C ARG A 448 24.15 -1.79 6.20
N TYR A 449 23.13 -1.74 7.04
CA TYR A 449 22.37 -0.53 7.33
C TYR A 449 22.75 -0.04 8.71
N ASP A 450 23.30 1.16 8.78
CA ASP A 450 23.71 1.81 10.01
C ASP A 450 22.66 2.86 10.36
N TYR A 451 22.19 2.84 11.59
CA TYR A 451 21.09 3.67 12.08
C TYR A 451 21.59 4.62 13.15
N THR A 452 21.19 5.89 13.06
CA THR A 452 21.58 6.93 14.04
C THR A 452 20.36 7.80 14.36
N ALA A 453 20.16 8.12 15.63
CA ALA A 453 19.13 9.09 16.02
C ALA A 453 19.50 10.50 15.52
N VAL A 454 18.53 11.21 14.96
CA VAL A 454 18.69 12.62 14.58
C VAL A 454 18.35 13.49 15.79
N SER A 455 19.22 14.44 16.13
CA SER A 455 18.94 15.41 17.20
C SER A 455 17.75 16.27 16.80
N ILE A 456 16.72 16.31 17.65
CA ILE A 456 15.48 17.09 17.43
C ILE A 456 15.64 18.51 17.98
N ASP A 457 16.74 18.78 18.70
CA ASP A 457 17.08 20.11 19.19
C ASP A 457 17.73 20.92 18.05
N ASN A 458 16.90 21.53 17.20
CA ASN A 458 17.18 22.78 16.47
C ASN A 458 15.94 23.28 15.72
#